data_AF-A0A9W6FHX6-F1
#
_entry.id   AF-A0A9W6FHX6-F1
#
_cell.length_a   1.000
_cell.length_b   1.000
_cell.length_c   1.000
_cell.angle_alpha   90.00
_cell.angle_beta   90.00
_cell.angle_gamma   90.00
#
_symmetry.space_group_name_H-M   'P 1'
#
loop_
_entity.id
_entity.type
_entity.pdbx_description
1 polymer ?
#
loop_
_entity_poly.entity_id
_entity_poly.type
_entity_poly.pdbx_seq_one_letter_code
_entity_poly.pdbx_strand_id
1 'polypeptide(L)'
;MARPKKQLPPPKDHQLTIRLTKDLYDVLTADAAAAGLPRTEYIRQLITNRKPVIKQEVVFNDPEILRIFRNLGHYGANLNQIARYLNQGGTITNQIWKDIRECIAEIYNIRDAVKEMAGEYRGSH
;
A
#
# COMPACT_ATOMS: atom_id res chain seq x y z
N MET A 1 18.07 -25.88 -4.10
CA MET A 1 19.06 -25.20 -3.23
C MET A 1 18.36 -24.83 -1.93
N ALA A 2 18.93 -25.17 -0.77
CA ALA A 2 18.32 -24.89 0.54
C ALA A 2 18.40 -23.39 0.86
N ARG A 3 17.32 -22.83 1.40
CA ARG A 3 17.24 -21.42 1.81
C ARG A 3 18.31 -21.13 2.88
N PRO A 4 19.17 -20.11 2.70
CA PRO A 4 20.17 -19.76 3.70
C PRO A 4 19.48 -19.37 5.03
N LYS A 5 19.93 -19.97 6.13
CA LYS A 5 19.44 -19.63 7.47
C LYS A 5 19.80 -18.19 7.78
N LYS A 6 18.80 -17.35 8.09
CA LYS A 6 19.01 -15.99 8.56
C LYS A 6 19.84 -16.06 9.85
N GLN A 7 21.01 -15.42 9.85
CA GLN A 7 21.78 -15.22 11.07
C GLN A 7 20.98 -14.26 11.96
N LEU A 8 20.64 -14.70 13.18
CA LEU A 8 20.01 -13.83 14.15
C LEU A 8 21.05 -12.82 14.66
N PRO A 9 20.67 -11.55 14.88
CA PRO A 9 21.55 -10.59 15.52
C PRO A 9 21.93 -11.07 16.93
N PRO A 10 23.13 -10.70 17.42
CA PRO A 10 23.55 -11.04 18.78
C PRO A 10 22.55 -10.49 19.82
N PRO A 11 22.42 -11.15 20.99
CA PRO A 11 21.52 -10.72 22.04
C PRO A 11 21.90 -9.33 22.56
N LYS A 12 20.89 -8.58 22.99
CA LYS A 12 21.05 -7.20 23.50
C LYS A 12 21.30 -7.25 25.00
N ASP A 13 22.56 -7.47 25.40
CA ASP A 13 22.92 -7.76 26.80
C ASP A 13 23.22 -6.54 27.67
N HIS A 14 23.37 -5.35 27.07
CA HIS A 14 23.70 -4.11 27.77
C HIS A 14 22.48 -3.20 27.93
N GLN A 15 22.24 -2.73 29.16
CA GLN A 15 21.12 -1.85 29.49
C GLN A 15 21.57 -0.39 29.66
N LEU A 16 20.76 0.53 29.13
CA LEU A 16 20.90 1.97 29.31
C LEU A 16 19.65 2.50 30.03
N THR A 17 19.83 3.12 31.20
CA THR A 17 18.75 3.77 31.95
C THR A 17 18.93 5.28 31.89
N ILE A 18 17.92 5.99 31.40
CA ILE A 18 17.94 7.45 31.22
C ILE A 18 16.81 8.06 32.05
N ARG A 19 17.10 9.13 32.79
CA ARG A 19 16.07 9.95 33.45
C ARG A 19 15.70 11.10 32.55
N LEU A 20 14.41 11.29 32.33
CA LEU A 20 13.85 12.35 31.48
C LEU A 20 12.89 13.21 32.30
N THR A 21 12.78 14.48 31.93
CA THR A 21 11.65 15.32 32.36
C THR A 21 10.39 14.87 31.64
N LYS A 22 9.22 15.24 32.18
CA LYS A 22 7.92 14.87 31.59
C LYS A 22 7.83 15.32 30.12
N ASP A 23 8.20 16.56 29.83
CA ASP A 23 8.12 17.13 28.48
C ASP A 23 8.99 16.35 27.48
N LEU A 24 10.22 16.01 27.86
CA LEU A 24 11.11 15.22 27.00
C LEU A 24 10.60 13.79 26.79
N TYR A 25 9.97 13.20 27.80
CA TYR A 25 9.38 11.88 27.69
C TYR A 25 8.16 11.87 26.76
N ASP A 26 7.35 12.93 26.80
CA ASP A 26 6.17 13.09 25.94
C ASP A 26 6.59 13.28 24.47
N VAL A 27 7.58 14.14 24.21
CA VAL A 27 8.17 14.34 22.87
C VAL A 27 8.71 13.03 22.31
N LEU A 28 9.53 12.31 23.08
CA LEU A 28 10.08 11.02 22.67
C LEU A 28 8.99 10.00 22.33
N THR A 29 7.90 9.99 23.10
CA THR A 29 6.79 9.06 22.90
C THR A 29 6.01 9.40 21.63
N ALA A 30 5.76 10.70 21.38
CA ALA A 30 5.11 11.17 20.18
C ALA A 30 5.95 10.87 18.92
N ASP A 31 7.25 11.14 18.96
CA ASP A 31 8.15 10.90 17.83
C ASP A 31 8.31 9.41 17.51
N ALA A 32 8.39 8.56 18.54
CA ALA A 32 8.44 7.11 18.35
C ALA A 32 7.14 6.59 17.72
N ALA A 33 5.98 7.09 18.18
CA ALA A 33 4.68 6.75 17.61
C ALA A 33 4.56 7.21 16.16
N ALA A 34 4.99 8.44 15.84
CA ALA A 34 5.01 8.96 14.48
C ALA A 34 5.90 8.13 13.55
N ALA A 35 7.01 7.60 14.04
CA ALA A 35 7.89 6.71 13.29
C ALA A 35 7.38 5.25 13.18
N GLY A 36 6.27 4.90 13.86
CA GLY A 36 5.75 3.52 13.90
C GLY A 36 6.68 2.54 14.62
N LEU A 37 7.56 3.03 15.50
CA LEU A 37 8.57 2.23 16.18
C LEU A 37 8.31 2.17 17.69
N PRO A 38 8.64 1.04 18.35
CA PRO A 38 8.66 1.03 19.80
C PRO A 38 9.75 2.00 20.29
N ARG A 39 9.47 2.74 21.37
CA ARG A 39 10.36 3.75 21.97
C ARG A 39 11.82 3.31 22.09
N THR A 40 12.05 2.05 22.50
CA THR A 40 13.42 1.51 22.64
C THR A 40 14.14 1.38 21.31
N GLU A 41 13.44 1.07 20.23
CA GLU A 41 14.03 0.96 18.89
C GLU A 41 14.25 2.34 18.28
N TYR A 42 13.34 3.28 18.54
CA TYR A 42 13.51 4.68 18.17
C TYR A 42 14.80 5.28 18.76
N ILE A 43 15.03 5.10 20.08
CA ILE A 43 16.26 5.55 20.76
C ILE A 43 17.51 4.88 20.14
N ARG A 44 17.47 3.58 19.85
CA ARG A 44 18.62 2.87 19.25
C ARG A 44 18.98 3.41 17.87
N GLN A 45 17.98 3.74 17.06
CA GLN A 45 18.19 4.33 15.74
C GLN A 45 18.82 5.73 15.84
N LEU A 46 18.35 6.56 16.79
CA LEU A 46 18.97 7.86 17.10
C LEU A 46 20.44 7.72 17.49
N ILE A 47 20.78 6.77 18.37
CA ILE A 47 22.18 6.53 18.81
C ILE A 47 23.08 6.11 17.63
N THR A 48 22.55 5.33 16.69
CA THR A 48 23.33 4.78 15.57
C THR A 48 23.45 5.78 14.40
N ASN A 49 23.01 7.05 14.57
CA ASN A 49 22.92 8.05 13.49
C ASN A 49 22.09 7.57 12.27
N ARG A 50 21.28 6.53 12.46
CA ARG A 50 20.33 6.05 11.46
C ARG A 50 19.08 6.87 11.66
N LYS A 51 18.88 7.90 10.83
CA LYS A 51 17.65 8.69 10.85
C LYS A 51 16.47 7.72 10.76
N PRO A 52 15.59 7.66 11.78
CA PRO A 52 14.42 6.80 11.72
C PRO A 52 13.61 7.19 10.49
N VAL A 53 13.52 6.28 9.53
CA VAL A 53 12.75 6.51 8.31
C VAL A 53 11.29 6.44 8.73
N ILE A 54 10.68 7.61 8.91
CA ILE A 54 9.24 7.73 9.09
C ILE A 54 8.61 7.26 7.77
N LYS A 55 8.25 5.97 7.72
CA LYS A 55 7.40 5.46 6.66
C LYS A 55 5.99 5.94 6.97
N GLN A 56 5.65 7.12 6.48
CA GLN A 56 4.25 7.50 6.37
C GLN A 56 3.65 6.59 5.30
N GLU A 57 3.09 5.47 5.72
CA GLU A 57 2.12 4.77 4.88
C GLU A 57 0.90 5.67 4.83
N VAL A 58 0.64 6.26 3.67
CA VAL A 58 -0.62 6.95 3.41
C VAL A 58 -1.70 5.87 3.40
N VAL A 59 -2.30 5.62 4.56
CA VAL A 59 -3.42 4.71 4.69
C VAL A 59 -4.65 5.45 4.15
N PHE A 60 -4.94 5.24 2.87
CA PHE A 60 -6.19 5.70 2.25
C PHE A 60 -7.34 4.87 2.82
N ASN A 61 -7.90 5.31 3.95
CA ASN A 61 -9.06 4.69 4.57
C ASN A 61 -10.37 5.33 4.07
N ASP A 62 -10.37 5.73 2.80
CA ASP A 62 -11.53 6.28 2.14
C ASP A 62 -12.35 5.13 1.51
N PRO A 63 -13.60 4.92 1.95
CA PRO A 63 -14.46 3.85 1.44
C PRO A 63 -14.67 3.89 -0.08
N GLU A 64 -14.66 5.08 -0.68
CA GLU A 64 -14.88 5.28 -2.11
C GLU A 64 -13.65 4.87 -2.93
N ILE A 65 -12.45 5.26 -2.46
CA ILE A 65 -11.18 4.83 -3.06
C ILE A 65 -11.02 3.31 -2.95
N LEU A 66 -11.36 2.73 -1.80
CA LEU A 66 -11.29 1.27 -1.60
C LEU A 66 -12.28 0.51 -2.50
N ARG A 67 -13.47 1.07 -2.75
CA ARG A 67 -14.44 0.52 -3.70
C ARG A 67 -13.87 0.48 -5.12
N ILE A 68 -13.16 1.52 -5.54
CA ILE A 68 -12.54 1.60 -6.86
C ILE A 68 -11.43 0.56 -7.04
N PHE A 69 -10.55 0.41 -6.05
CA PHE A 69 -9.52 -0.63 -6.10
C PHE A 69 -10.10 -2.03 -6.15
N ARG A 70 -11.17 -2.29 -5.38
CA ARG A 70 -11.89 -3.58 -5.42
C ARG A 70 -12.46 -3.84 -6.82
N ASN A 71 -13.11 -2.84 -7.41
CA ASN A 71 -13.67 -2.94 -8.75
C ASN A 71 -12.58 -3.23 -9.79
N LEU A 72 -11.46 -2.49 -9.76
CA LEU A 72 -10.30 -2.73 -10.63
C LEU A 72 -9.76 -4.17 -10.50
N GLY A 73 -9.67 -4.70 -9.28
CA GLY A 73 -9.26 -6.10 -9.05
C GLY A 73 -10.22 -7.10 -9.69
N HIS A 74 -11.53 -6.85 -9.60
CA HIS A 74 -12.55 -7.68 -10.24
C HIS A 74 -12.44 -7.68 -11.78
N TYR A 75 -12.28 -6.50 -12.39
CA TYR A 75 -12.13 -6.38 -13.84
C TYR A 75 -10.82 -6.98 -14.34
N GLY A 76 -9.72 -6.80 -13.61
CA GLY A 76 -8.45 -7.46 -13.91
C GLY A 76 -8.54 -8.99 -13.88
N ALA A 77 -9.30 -9.54 -12.93
CA ALA A 77 -9.55 -10.98 -12.87
C ALA A 77 -10.36 -11.48 -14.09
N ASN A 78 -11.40 -10.75 -14.51
CA ASN A 78 -12.20 -11.09 -15.69
C ASN A 78 -11.35 -11.05 -16.97
N LEU A 79 -10.53 -10.01 -17.16
CA LEU A 79 -9.61 -9.91 -18.30
C LEU A 79 -8.59 -11.05 -18.30
N ASN A 80 -8.08 -11.44 -17.14
CA ASN A 80 -7.15 -12.57 -17.01
C ASN A 80 -7.82 -13.91 -17.37
N GLN A 81 -9.10 -14.09 -17.04
CA GLN A 81 -9.87 -15.28 -17.44
C GLN A 81 -10.07 -15.34 -18.96
N ILE A 82 -10.42 -14.21 -19.59
CA ILE A 82 -10.55 -14.11 -21.05
C ILE A 82 -9.21 -14.41 -21.74
N ALA A 83 -8.11 -13.79 -21.26
CA ALA A 83 -6.78 -14.04 -21.79
C ALA A 83 -6.38 -15.52 -21.66
N ARG A 84 -6.67 -16.15 -20.52
CA ARG A 84 -6.38 -17.57 -20.30
C ARG A 84 -7.20 -18.47 -21.23
N TYR A 85 -8.48 -18.17 -21.44
CA TYR A 85 -9.34 -18.91 -22.37
C TYR A 85 -8.83 -18.82 -23.82
N LEU A 86 -8.45 -17.63 -24.27
CA LEU A 86 -7.90 -17.42 -25.62
C LEU A 86 -6.54 -18.10 -25.80
N ASN A 87 -5.66 -18.02 -24.80
CA ASN A 87 -4.35 -18.67 -24.82
C ASN A 87 -4.44 -20.21 -24.88
N GLN A 88 -5.57 -20.79 -24.49
CA GLN A 88 -5.82 -22.24 -24.54
C GLN A 88 -6.46 -22.69 -25.87
N GLY A 89 -6.56 -21.81 -26.87
CA GLY A 89 -7.17 -22.11 -28.17
C GLY A 89 -8.68 -21.89 -28.22
N GLY A 90 -9.25 -21.17 -27.24
CA GLY A 90 -10.66 -20.78 -27.25
C GLY A 90 -11.00 -19.86 -28.42
N THR A 91 -12.19 -20.03 -29.00
CA THR A 91 -12.68 -19.20 -30.09
C THR A 91 -13.41 -17.97 -29.53
N ILE A 92 -13.22 -16.80 -30.15
CA ILE A 92 -13.93 -15.59 -29.75
C ILE A 92 -15.39 -15.74 -30.17
N THR A 93 -16.25 -15.97 -29.18
CA THR A 93 -17.70 -15.97 -29.37
C THR A 93 -18.26 -14.55 -29.25
N ASN A 94 -19.47 -14.31 -29.76
CA ASN A 94 -20.16 -13.02 -29.59
C ASN A 94 -20.35 -12.65 -28.11
N GLN A 95 -20.45 -13.64 -27.22
CA GLN A 95 -20.54 -13.41 -25.78
C GLN A 95 -19.22 -12.86 -25.22
N ILE A 96 -18.08 -13.45 -25.59
CA ILE A 96 -16.76 -12.96 -25.17
C ILE A 96 -16.51 -11.54 -25.68
N TRP A 97 -16.96 -11.21 -26.89
CA TRP A 97 -16.87 -9.84 -27.41
C TRP A 97 -17.77 -8.88 -26.61
N LYS A 98 -18.98 -9.31 -26.22
CA LYS A 98 -19.83 -8.50 -25.33
C LYS A 98 -19.14 -8.24 -23.99
N ASP A 99 -18.59 -9.28 -23.37
CA ASP A 99 -17.91 -9.19 -22.07
C ASP A 99 -16.65 -8.29 -22.12
N ILE A 100 -15.90 -8.33 -23.23
CA ILE A 100 -14.75 -7.43 -23.46
C ILE A 100 -15.22 -5.98 -23.58
N ARG A 101 -16.30 -5.70 -24.34
CA ARG A 101 -16.83 -4.33 -24.48
C ARG A 101 -17.32 -3.78 -23.15
N GLU A 102 -18.03 -4.60 -22.37
CA GLU A 102 -18.51 -4.21 -21.05
C GLU A 102 -17.34 -3.93 -20.10
N CYS A 103 -16.31 -4.80 -20.06
CA CYS A 103 -15.11 -4.54 -19.25
C CYS A 103 -14.40 -3.23 -19.65
N ILE A 104 -14.28 -2.96 -20.96
CA ILE A 104 -13.67 -1.71 -21.45
C ILE A 104 -14.49 -0.49 -21.05
N ALA A 105 -15.82 -0.55 -21.18
CA ALA A 105 -16.71 0.54 -20.78
C ALA A 105 -16.60 0.84 -19.28
N GLU A 106 -16.54 -0.19 -18.44
CA GLU A 106 -16.41 -0.02 -16.99
C GLU A 106 -15.04 0.52 -16.58
N ILE A 107 -13.96 0.15 -17.28
CA ILE A 107 -12.63 0.75 -17.08
C ILE A 107 -12.67 2.24 -17.38
N TYR A 108 -13.41 2.67 -18.41
CA TYR A 108 -13.59 4.09 -18.71
C TYR A 108 -14.39 4.82 -17.62
N ASN A 109 -15.46 4.21 -17.09
CA ASN A 109 -16.22 4.77 -15.98
C ASN A 109 -15.33 4.97 -14.74
N ILE A 110 -14.49 3.99 -14.41
CA ILE A 110 -13.54 4.11 -13.29
C ILE A 110 -12.52 5.21 -13.54
N ARG A 111 -11.96 5.30 -14.76
CA ARG A 111 -11.01 6.36 -15.13
C ARG A 111 -11.64 7.74 -14.90
N ASP A 112 -12.89 7.91 -15.29
CA ASP A 112 -13.56 9.22 -15.21
C ASP A 112 -13.93 9.56 -13.76
N ALA A 113 -14.39 8.59 -12.96
CA ALA A 113 -14.60 8.76 -11.52
C ALA A 113 -13.29 9.14 -10.79
N VAL A 114 -12.17 8.50 -11.13
CA VAL A 114 -10.84 8.83 -10.57
C VAL A 114 -10.41 10.25 -10.94
N LYS A 115 -10.63 10.69 -12.19
CA LYS A 115 -10.34 12.06 -12.63
C LYS A 115 -11.17 13.11 -11.88
N GLU A 116 -12.44 12.81 -11.62
CA GLU A 116 -13.32 13.68 -10.84
C GLU A 116 -12.81 13.84 -9.39
N MET A 117 -12.51 12.75 -8.69
CA MET A 117 -11.98 12.80 -7.32
C MET A 117 -10.59 13.43 -7.23
N ALA A 118 -9.75 13.27 -8.27
CA ALA A 118 -8.43 13.90 -8.33
C ALA A 118 -8.50 15.42 -8.59
N GLY A 119 -9.69 15.98 -8.86
CA GLY A 119 -9.87 17.40 -9.18
C GLY A 119 -9.35 17.79 -10.57
N GLU A 120 -8.99 16.81 -11.41
CA GLU A 120 -8.51 17.04 -12.78
C GLU A 120 -9.66 17.40 -13.75
N TYR A 121 -10.92 17.23 -13.34
CA TYR A 121 -12.07 17.75 -14.08
C TYR A 121 -12.28 19.25 -13.81
N ARG A 122 -11.26 20.06 -14.12
CA ARG A 122 -11.44 21.48 -14.45
C ARG A 122 -11.57 21.61 -15.96
N GLY A 123 -12.73 21.22 -16.47
CA GLY A 123 -13.29 21.71 -17.72
C GLY A 123 -14.77 21.96 -17.44
N SER A 124 -15.38 23.09 -17.79
CA SER A 124 -15.19 23.82 -19.04
C SER A 124 -15.88 25.19 -18.97
N HIS A 125 -15.48 26.07 -19.91
CA HIS A 125 -16.06 27.36 -20.35
C HIS A 125 -15.41 28.63 -19.81
#